data_AF-A0A844D407-F1
#
_entry.id   AF-A0A844D407-F1
#
_cell.length_a   1.000
_cell.length_b   1.000
_cell.length_c   1.000
_cell.angle_alpha   90.00
_cell.angle_beta   90.00
_cell.angle_gamma   90.00
#
_symmetry.space_group_name_H-M   'P 1'
#
loop_
_entity.id
_entity.type
_entity.pdbx_description
1 polymer ?
#
loop_
_entity_poly.entity_id
_entity_poly.type
_entity_poly.pdbx_seq_one_letter_code
_entity_poly.pdbx_strand_id
1 'polypeptide(L)'
;MTRIIALALAITAGSMAHASDDYVKMDSAKAEQIKTQLTEQGYDVRKVDTEDGMYEAYALKDGARYEIYLDKDLKVVETKMDD
;
A
#
# COMPACT_ATOMS: atom_id res chain seq x y z
N MET A 1 -1.56 -22.03 -10.46
CA MET A 1 -2.92 -21.52 -10.77
C MET A 1 -2.73 -20.06 -11.08
N THR A 2 -2.86 -19.68 -12.34
CA THR A 2 -2.52 -18.34 -12.81
C THR A 2 -3.61 -17.37 -12.37
N ARG A 3 -3.35 -16.52 -11.36
CA ARG A 3 -4.25 -15.43 -11.00
C ARG A 3 -3.60 -14.12 -11.42
N ILE A 4 -3.69 -13.85 -12.72
CA ILE A 4 -3.49 -12.51 -13.27
C ILE A 4 -4.65 -11.66 -12.74
N ILE A 5 -4.41 -10.89 -11.68
CA ILE A 5 -5.27 -9.75 -11.37
C ILE A 5 -4.58 -8.53 -11.97
N ALA A 6 -4.70 -8.40 -13.29
CA ALA A 6 -4.43 -7.15 -13.97
C ALA A 6 -5.60 -6.22 -13.69
N LEU A 7 -5.46 -5.30 -12.73
CA LEU A 7 -6.40 -4.20 -12.59
C LEU A 7 -6.10 -3.16 -13.67
N ALA A 8 -6.81 -3.28 -14.79
CA ALA A 8 -6.78 -2.31 -15.87
C ALA A 8 -7.38 -0.98 -15.38
N LEU A 9 -6.53 0.00 -15.09
CA LEU A 9 -6.94 1.39 -14.86
C LEU A 9 -7.42 1.98 -16.20
N ALA A 10 -8.72 1.90 -16.47
CA ALA A 10 -9.34 2.58 -17.59
C ALA A 10 -9.37 4.10 -17.29
N ILE A 11 -8.44 4.84 -17.90
CA ILE A 11 -8.40 6.30 -17.81
C ILE A 11 -9.53 6.87 -18.67
N THR A 12 -10.72 7.03 -18.10
CA THR A 12 -11.76 7.88 -18.70
C THR A 12 -11.44 9.33 -18.35
N ALA A 13 -10.90 10.06 -19.32
CA ALA A 13 -10.76 11.51 -19.24
C ALA A 13 -12.14 12.16 -19.10
N GLY A 14 -12.35 12.91 -18.02
CA GLY A 14 -13.48 13.82 -17.91
C GLY A 14 -13.93 14.12 -16.49
N SER A 15 -13.70 15.37 -16.09
CA SER A 15 -14.49 16.13 -15.11
C SER A 15 -14.01 16.14 -13.65
N MET A 16 -13.58 17.35 -13.27
CA MET A 16 -13.47 17.88 -11.90
C MET A 16 -12.49 17.14 -10.98
N ALA A 17 -11.25 17.63 -10.93
CA ALA A 17 -10.37 17.41 -9.79
C ALA A 17 -10.97 18.10 -8.55
N HIS A 18 -11.88 17.42 -7.86
CA HIS A 18 -12.11 17.65 -6.44
C HIS A 18 -10.91 17.05 -5.71
N ALA A 19 -9.92 17.88 -5.39
CA ALA A 19 -8.91 17.55 -4.40
C ALA A 19 -9.62 17.53 -3.03
N SER A 20 -10.29 16.41 -2.72
CA SER A 20 -10.69 16.11 -1.35
C SER A 20 -9.40 16.05 -0.52
N ASP A 21 -9.26 16.93 0.46
CA ASP A 21 -8.07 17.11 1.30
C ASP A 21 -7.81 15.91 2.25
N ASP A 22 -8.50 14.78 2.03
CA ASP A 22 -8.47 13.55 2.83
C ASP A 22 -7.49 12.49 2.30
N TYR A 23 -6.60 12.85 1.38
CA TYR A 23 -5.52 11.94 0.99
C TYR A 23 -4.48 11.87 2.10
N VAL A 24 -4.23 10.66 2.61
CA VAL A 24 -3.07 10.37 3.44
C VAL A 24 -1.82 10.80 2.66
N LYS A 25 -1.11 11.83 3.16
CA LYS A 25 0.15 12.26 2.57
C LYS A 25 1.27 11.37 3.10
N MET A 26 2.10 10.87 2.18
CA MET A 26 3.32 10.19 2.56
C MET A 26 4.29 11.21 3.17
N ASP A 27 4.62 11.01 4.44
CA ASP A 27 5.70 11.72 5.14
C ASP A 27 6.82 10.72 5.45
N SER A 28 8.07 11.18 5.45
CA SER A 28 9.21 10.28 5.67
C SER A 28 9.15 9.60 7.03
N ALA A 29 8.64 10.28 8.07
CA ALA A 29 8.48 9.66 9.38
C ALA A 29 7.42 8.56 9.36
N LYS A 30 6.33 8.74 8.60
CA LYS A 30 5.26 7.72 8.47
C LYS A 30 5.76 6.48 7.73
N ALA A 31 6.52 6.66 6.64
CA ALA A 31 7.14 5.56 5.93
C ALA A 31 8.09 4.74 6.83
N GLU A 32 8.90 5.42 7.65
CA GLU A 32 9.79 4.76 8.62
C GLU A 32 9.02 4.01 9.71
N GLN A 33 7.92 4.58 10.21
CA GLN A 33 7.04 3.92 11.19
C GLN A 33 6.45 2.62 10.62
N ILE A 34 5.89 2.67 9.41
CA ILE A 34 5.32 1.50 8.72
C ILE A 34 6.41 0.46 8.50
N LYS A 35 7.58 0.86 7.99
CA LYS A 35 8.71 -0.04 7.76
C LYS A 35 9.13 -0.74 9.04
N THR A 36 9.26 0.00 10.15
CA THR A 36 9.64 -0.56 11.45
C THR A 36 8.61 -1.59 11.93
N GLN A 37 7.33 -1.19 11.97
CA GLN A 37 6.22 -2.02 12.43
C GLN A 37 6.11 -3.34 11.63
N LEU A 38 6.28 -3.29 10.31
CA LEU A 38 6.20 -4.48 9.47
C LEU A 38 7.47 -5.34 9.57
N THR A 39 8.65 -4.72 9.72
CA THR A 39 9.91 -5.45 9.94
C THR A 39 9.87 -6.24 11.25
N GLU A 40 9.31 -5.68 12.32
CA GLU A 40 9.08 -6.37 13.60
C GLU A 40 8.15 -7.60 13.45
N GLN A 41 7.28 -7.59 12.44
CA GLN A 41 6.40 -8.71 12.09
C GLN A 41 7.06 -9.71 11.11
N GLY A 42 8.33 -9.51 10.76
CA GLY A 42 9.11 -10.39 9.88
C GLY A 42 8.99 -10.08 8.39
N TYR A 43 8.47 -8.91 8.02
CA TYR A 43 8.42 -8.46 6.63
C TYR A 43 9.67 -7.69 6.23
N ASP A 44 10.22 -7.98 5.06
CA ASP A 44 11.26 -7.17 4.42
C ASP A 44 10.59 -6.14 3.49
N VAL A 45 10.30 -4.96 4.03
CA VAL A 45 9.61 -3.87 3.32
C VAL A 45 10.55 -3.21 2.31
N ARG A 46 10.16 -3.27 1.03
CA ARG A 46 10.90 -2.74 -0.11
C ARG A 46 10.45 -1.35 -0.53
N LYS A 47 9.16 -1.06 -0.40
CA LYS A 47 8.58 0.23 -0.77
C LYS A 47 7.37 0.51 0.10
N VAL A 48 7.14 1.79 0.38
CA VAL A 48 5.88 2.27 0.96
C VAL A 48 5.37 3.39 0.07
N ASP A 49 4.12 3.30 -0.35
CA ASP A 49 3.40 4.27 -1.18
C ASP A 49 2.07 4.66 -0.52
N THR A 50 1.33 5.56 -1.17
CA THR A 50 -0.05 5.90 -0.83
C THR A 50 -0.96 5.58 -2.01
N GLU A 51 -2.00 4.79 -1.76
CA GLU A 51 -3.00 4.41 -2.76
C GLU A 51 -4.41 4.53 -2.15
N ASP A 52 -5.34 5.15 -2.86
CA ASP A 52 -6.74 5.33 -2.45
C ASP A 52 -6.96 5.85 -1.01
N GLY A 53 -6.07 6.74 -0.54
CA GLY A 53 -6.13 7.31 0.80
C GLY A 53 -5.60 6.40 1.90
N MET A 54 -4.90 5.33 1.54
CA MET A 54 -4.28 4.35 2.42
C MET A 54 -2.76 4.35 2.20
N TYR A 55 -2.02 3.83 3.18
CA TYR A 55 -0.63 3.47 2.96
C TYR A 55 -0.55 2.07 2.37
N GLU A 56 0.29 1.86 1.38
CA GLU A 56 0.58 0.56 0.79
C GLU A 56 2.05 0.21 1.02
N ALA A 57 2.33 -0.93 1.64
CA ALA A 57 3.68 -1.43 1.83
C ALA A 57 3.92 -2.70 1.01
N TYR A 58 4.86 -2.63 0.08
CA TYR A 58 5.37 -3.78 -0.66
C TYR A 58 6.45 -4.46 0.15
N ALA A 59 6.25 -5.73 0.49
CA ALA A 59 7.16 -6.47 1.35
C ALA A 59 7.38 -7.92 0.92
N LEU A 60 8.50 -8.50 1.36
CA LEU A 60 8.79 -9.92 1.22
C LEU A 60 8.69 -10.61 2.56
N LYS A 61 8.13 -11.82 2.59
CA LYS A 61 8.15 -12.69 3.77
C LYS A 61 8.07 -14.14 3.34
N ASP A 62 8.94 -14.98 3.88
CA ASP A 62 8.99 -16.42 3.60
C ASP A 62 9.06 -16.76 2.08
N GLY A 63 9.73 -15.91 1.31
CA GLY A 63 9.89 -16.08 -0.14
C GLY A 63 8.70 -15.63 -0.99
N ALA A 64 7.61 -15.16 -0.38
CA ALA A 64 6.46 -14.58 -1.06
C ALA A 64 6.47 -13.04 -1.00
N ARG A 65 5.86 -12.41 -2.00
CA ARG A 65 5.63 -10.96 -2.05
C ARG A 65 4.27 -10.64 -1.46
N TYR A 66 4.18 -9.51 -0.77
CA TYR A 66 2.97 -9.02 -0.14
C TYR A 66 2.77 -7.54 -0.40
N GLU A 67 1.51 -7.17 -0.63
CA GLU A 67 1.01 -5.80 -0.58
C GLU A 67 0.20 -5.66 0.71
N ILE A 68 0.65 -4.77 1.61
CA ILE A 68 0.05 -4.58 2.93
C ILE A 68 -0.54 -3.18 2.98
N TYR A 69 -1.85 -3.08 3.12
CA TYR A 69 -2.56 -1.81 3.18
C TYR A 69 -2.81 -1.42 4.63
N LEU A 70 -2.46 -0.19 4.98
CA LEU A 70 -2.64 0.38 6.32
C LEU A 70 -3.48 1.66 6.26
N ASP A 71 -4.37 1.82 7.23
CA ASP A 71 -5.13 3.06 7.39
C ASP A 71 -4.25 4.22 7.90
N LYS A 72 -4.84 5.42 8.00
CA LYS A 72 -4.17 6.62 8.52
C LYS A 72 -3.62 6.46 9.95
N ASP A 73 -4.16 5.51 10.72
CA ASP A 73 -3.76 5.19 12.09
C ASP A 73 -2.75 4.03 12.13
N LEU A 74 -2.20 3.64 10.97
CA LEU A 74 -1.23 2.56 10.75
C LEU A 74 -1.73 1.18 11.15
N LYS A 75 -3.05 0.97 11.08
CA LYS A 75 -3.63 -0.37 11.26
C LYS A 75 -3.66 -1.06 9.92
N VAL A 76 -3.14 -2.29 9.88
CA VAL A 76 -3.27 -3.16 8.71
C VAL A 76 -4.75 -3.46 8.51
N VAL A 77 -5.28 -3.06 7.35
CA VAL A 77 -6.66 -3.35 6.96
C VAL A 77 -6.75 -4.51 5.97
N GLU A 78 -5.69 -4.72 5.18
CA GLU A 78 -5.64 -5.76 4.17
C GLU A 78 -4.20 -6.22 3.94
N THR A 79 -4.02 -7.50 3.64
CA THR A 79 -2.74 -8.08 3.21
C THR A 79 -3.02 -9.00 2.04
N LYS A 80 -2.45 -8.69 0.89
CA LYS A 80 -2.54 -9.50 -0.32
C LYS A 80 -1.19 -10.14 -0.59
N MET A 81 -1.22 -11.40 -1.01
CA MET A 81 -0.03 -12.07 -1.51
C MET A 81 0.04 -11.84 -3.03
N ASP A 82 1.15 -11.28 -3.50
CA ASP A 82 1.44 -11.01 -4.91
C ASP A 82 2.16 -12.23 -5.51
N ASP A 83 1.37 -13.14 -6.10
CA ASP A 83 1.82 -14.38 -6.75
C ASP A 83 2.58 -14.09 -8.06
#